data_AF-A0A101GE30-F1
#
_entry.id   AF-A0A101GE30-F1
#
_cell.length_a   1.000
_cell.length_b   1.000
_cell.length_c   1.000
_cell.angle_alpha   90.00
_cell.angle_beta   90.00
_cell.angle_gamma   90.00
#
_symmetry.space_group_name_H-M   'P 1'
#
loop_
_entity.id
_entity.type
_entity.pdbx_description
1 polymer ?
#
loop_
_entity_poly.entity_id
_entity_poly.type
_entity_poly.pdbx_seq_one_letter_code
_entity_poly.pdbx_strand_id
1 'polypeptide(L)'
;MPYDLLQVGRKLSFNLGDLFPNLSYPVVAALDWADLDALFDAQKRHAPGQLGDNATKEFILRHVFEIAPELIKEPKDLLRVLLRRHYRGRRIPAILDERFIHVLRQNGLFENWPLEVIIPDAQAFFAFLQERWPVFLDSLATSKDDVVQEDVTGYGFEFQGPTLLPFDHQDIRIYIDNLFLEGLLQPVPHEQSQALSKTWVAYGIKVSPEENRRRRLEGLLDSIEKAIPTEDARHGEWFHFAYRWAELIALEFEKDTAEKIASLSPRLEVLRHGLDEELLMVVDK
;
A
#
# COMPACT_ATOMS: atom_id res chain seq x y z
N MET A 1 -15.44 30.31 26.75
CA MET A 1 -14.77 29.66 27.90
C MET A 1 -15.15 30.44 29.17
N PRO A 2 -15.66 29.77 30.23
CA PRO A 2 -16.00 30.41 31.50
C PRO A 2 -14.75 30.98 32.19
N TYR A 3 -14.91 32.10 32.90
CA TYR A 3 -13.83 32.92 33.46
C TYR A 3 -12.98 32.19 34.52
N ASP A 4 -13.56 31.26 35.26
CA ASP A 4 -12.90 30.56 36.38
C ASP A 4 -11.83 29.54 35.93
N LEU A 5 -11.96 28.96 34.73
CA LEU A 5 -10.97 28.04 34.16
C LEU A 5 -9.73 28.77 33.61
N LEU A 6 -9.84 30.07 33.31
CA LEU A 6 -8.73 30.88 32.78
C LEU A 6 -7.79 31.39 33.89
N GLN A 7 -8.25 31.48 35.15
CA GLN A 7 -7.40 31.91 36.28
C GLN A 7 -6.54 30.78 36.87
N VAL A 8 -6.95 29.52 36.73
CA VAL A 8 -6.25 28.35 37.30
C VAL A 8 -5.46 27.56 36.23
N GLY A 9 -5.78 27.75 34.95
CA GLY A 9 -5.12 27.06 33.85
C GLY A 9 -3.77 27.66 33.47
N ARG A 10 -2.72 26.83 33.35
CA ARG A 10 -1.48 27.24 32.67
C ARG A 10 -1.75 27.29 31.16
N LYS A 11 -1.52 28.44 30.54
CA LYS A 11 -1.55 28.58 29.08
C LYS A 11 -0.26 28.00 28.50
N LEU A 12 -0.33 26.81 27.93
CA LEU A 12 0.76 26.21 27.17
C LEU A 12 0.62 26.61 25.70
N SER A 13 1.59 27.33 25.16
CA SER A 13 1.72 27.57 23.72
C SER A 13 2.75 26.62 23.17
N PHE A 14 2.36 25.80 22.18
CA PHE A 14 3.29 24.94 21.46
C PHE A 14 3.51 25.53 20.07
N ASN A 15 4.76 25.83 19.74
CA ASN A 15 5.18 26.21 18.40
C ASN A 15 5.95 25.03 17.80
N LEU A 16 5.71 24.70 16.52
CA LEU A 16 6.49 23.69 15.82
C LEU A 16 7.98 24.01 15.84
N GLY A 17 8.36 25.29 15.82
CA GLY A 17 9.76 25.70 15.95
C GLY A 17 10.40 25.31 17.29
N ASP A 18 9.63 25.30 18.38
CA ASP A 18 10.11 24.88 19.70
C ASP A 18 10.17 23.35 19.83
N LEU A 19 9.25 22.65 19.16
CA LEU A 19 9.17 21.20 19.16
C LEU A 19 10.21 20.54 18.23
N PHE A 20 10.57 21.21 17.13
CA PHE A 20 11.48 20.71 16.10
C PHE A 20 12.59 21.72 15.78
N PRO A 21 13.41 22.12 16.76
CA PRO A 21 14.35 23.24 16.62
C PRO A 21 15.45 23.01 15.58
N ASN A 22 15.70 21.75 15.25
CA ASN A 22 16.74 21.31 14.32
C ASN A 22 16.24 21.05 12.91
N LEU A 23 14.93 21.15 12.67
CA LEU A 23 14.29 20.86 11.39
C LEU A 23 13.77 22.14 10.74
N SER A 24 13.73 22.15 9.40
CA SER A 24 13.15 23.27 8.66
C SER A 24 11.65 23.42 8.93
N TYR A 25 11.27 24.55 9.51
CA TYR A 25 9.87 24.85 9.84
C TYR A 25 8.92 24.77 8.62
N PRO A 26 9.23 25.36 7.44
CA PRO A 26 8.37 25.21 6.25
C PRO A 26 8.09 23.77 5.85
N VAL A 27 9.06 22.87 6.06
CA VAL A 27 8.89 21.44 5.74
C VAL A 27 8.03 20.74 6.80
N VAL A 28 8.28 21.01 8.08
CA VAL A 28 7.50 20.43 9.19
C VAL A 28 6.05 20.90 9.14
N ALA A 29 5.81 22.17 8.81
CA ALA A 29 4.47 22.75 8.71
C ALA A 29 3.62 22.16 7.57
N ALA A 30 4.22 21.44 6.61
CA ALA A 30 3.51 20.77 5.54
C ALA A 30 3.03 19.34 5.92
N LEU A 31 3.45 18.81 7.07
CA LEU A 31 3.06 17.48 7.53
C LEU A 31 1.65 17.46 8.11
N ASP A 32 1.03 16.29 8.07
CA ASP A 32 -0.20 16.02 8.81
C ASP A 32 0.12 15.87 10.31
N TRP A 33 -0.84 16.20 11.17
CA TRP A 33 -0.69 16.12 12.63
C TRP A 33 -0.32 14.70 13.09
N ALA A 34 -0.79 13.68 12.35
CA ALA A 34 -0.61 12.27 12.63
C ALA A 34 0.84 11.82 12.38
N ASP A 35 1.61 12.63 11.68
CA ASP A 35 3.01 12.37 11.36
C ASP A 35 3.96 13.04 12.35
N LEU A 36 3.48 14.02 13.14
CA LEU A 36 4.32 14.80 14.05
C LEU A 36 4.87 13.98 15.20
N ASP A 37 4.10 13.05 15.77
CA ASP A 37 4.60 12.16 16.83
C ASP A 37 5.73 11.26 16.32
N ALA A 38 5.55 10.67 15.14
CA ALA A 38 6.59 9.86 14.49
C ALA A 38 7.84 10.70 14.18
N LEU A 39 7.67 11.95 13.75
CA LEU A 39 8.78 12.88 13.54
C LEU A 39 9.49 13.23 14.85
N PHE A 40 8.73 13.42 15.94
CA PHE A 40 9.26 13.77 17.25
C PHE A 40 10.09 12.63 17.84
N ASP A 41 9.64 11.38 17.69
CA ASP A 41 10.41 10.21 18.07
C ASP A 41 11.66 10.03 17.20
N ALA A 42 11.53 10.24 15.88
CA ALA A 42 12.65 10.16 14.96
C ALA A 42 13.76 11.16 15.31
N GLN A 43 13.43 12.42 15.59
CA GLN A 43 14.47 13.41 15.95
C GLN A 43 15.16 13.05 17.26
N LYS A 44 14.44 12.53 18.26
CA LYS A 44 15.03 12.12 19.54
C LYS A 44 15.99 10.95 19.35
N ARG A 45 15.61 9.99 18.50
CA ARG A 45 16.39 8.78 18.24
C ARG A 45 17.63 9.04 17.41
N HIS A 46 17.53 9.89 16.40
CA HIS A 46 18.59 10.09 15.40
C HIS A 46 19.40 11.37 15.58
N ALA A 47 18.90 12.35 16.33
CA ALA A 47 19.57 13.60 16.68
C ALA A 47 20.35 14.24 15.50
N PRO A 48 19.67 14.61 14.39
CA PRO A 48 20.32 14.88 13.11
C PRO A 48 21.17 16.18 13.04
N GLY A 49 21.26 16.95 14.13
CA GLY A 49 21.80 18.31 14.09
C GLY A 49 20.90 19.26 13.28
N GLN A 50 21.37 20.48 13.00
CA GLN A 50 20.58 21.48 12.28
C GLN A 50 20.48 21.14 10.79
N LEU A 51 19.26 20.94 10.30
CA LEU A 51 18.97 20.58 8.91
C LEU A 51 18.34 21.76 8.14
N GLY A 52 18.80 21.95 6.90
CA GLY A 52 18.11 22.78 5.91
C GLY A 52 16.92 22.04 5.28
N ASP A 53 16.22 22.69 4.34
CA ASP A 53 14.98 22.17 3.75
C ASP A 53 15.13 20.77 3.13
N ASN A 54 16.08 20.60 2.20
CA ASN A 54 16.26 19.31 1.50
C ASN A 54 16.66 18.18 2.47
N ALA A 55 17.57 18.47 3.41
CA ALA A 55 17.98 17.50 4.42
C ALA A 55 16.83 17.17 5.37
N THR A 56 15.98 18.14 5.71
CA THR A 56 14.76 17.92 6.50
C THR A 56 13.78 17.02 5.74
N LYS A 57 13.56 17.26 4.44
CA LYS A 57 12.70 16.42 3.60
C LYS A 57 13.20 14.97 3.52
N GLU A 58 14.50 14.78 3.34
CA GLU A 58 15.12 13.44 3.33
C GLU A 58 15.04 12.74 4.68
N PHE A 59 15.27 13.49 5.76
CA PHE A 59 15.12 12.97 7.12
C PHE A 59 13.70 12.47 7.36
N ILE A 60 12.70 13.27 6.99
CA ILE A 60 11.28 12.89 7.13
C ILE A 60 10.92 11.70 6.23
N LEU A 61 11.31 11.73 4.95
CA LEU A 61 11.10 10.60 4.04
C LEU A 61 11.62 9.30 4.65
N ARG A 62 12.87 9.31 5.15
CA ARG A 62 13.52 8.13 5.72
C ARG A 62 12.91 7.67 7.03
N HIS A 63 12.73 8.59 7.99
CA HIS A 63 12.46 8.21 9.38
C HIS A 63 10.97 8.24 9.74
N VAL A 64 10.15 8.96 8.97
CA VAL A 64 8.70 9.04 9.20
C VAL A 64 7.94 8.19 8.18
N PHE A 65 8.30 8.28 6.89
CA PHE A 65 7.62 7.55 5.81
C PHE A 65 8.34 6.27 5.39
N GLU A 66 9.51 6.00 5.95
CA GLU A 66 10.30 4.79 5.70
C GLU A 66 10.68 4.63 4.20
N ILE A 67 10.90 5.77 3.53
CA ILE A 67 11.36 5.90 2.14
C ILE A 67 12.80 6.39 2.17
N ALA A 68 13.73 5.56 1.72
CA ALA A 68 15.15 5.91 1.58
C ALA A 68 15.55 5.84 0.10
N PRO A 69 15.46 6.97 -0.64
CA PRO A 69 15.70 6.99 -2.08
C PRO A 69 17.08 6.46 -2.49
N GLU A 70 18.10 6.64 -1.65
CA GLU A 70 19.47 6.17 -1.90
C GLU A 70 19.62 4.63 -1.83
N LEU A 71 18.63 3.93 -1.29
CA LEU A 71 18.62 2.46 -1.27
C LEU A 71 17.95 1.87 -2.51
N ILE A 72 17.38 2.70 -3.39
CA ILE A 72 16.67 2.27 -4.59
C ILE A 72 17.67 2.16 -5.75
N LYS A 73 18.08 0.93 -6.06
CA LYS A 73 19.15 0.65 -7.04
C LYS A 73 18.67 -0.12 -8.27
N GLU A 74 17.48 -0.69 -8.21
CA GLU A 74 16.88 -1.47 -9.30
C GLU A 74 15.35 -1.36 -9.30
N PRO A 75 14.67 -1.71 -10.41
CA PRO A 75 13.21 -1.66 -10.54
C PRO A 75 12.42 -2.27 -9.38
N LYS A 76 12.89 -3.39 -8.82
CA LYS A 76 12.21 -4.05 -7.70
C LYS A 76 12.23 -3.23 -6.41
N ASP A 77 13.28 -2.44 -6.19
CA ASP A 77 13.40 -1.60 -5.00
C ASP A 77 12.37 -0.47 -5.05
N LEU A 78 12.28 0.20 -6.20
CA LEU A 78 11.30 1.26 -6.42
C LEU A 78 9.89 0.69 -6.30
N LEU A 79 9.62 -0.44 -6.97
CA LEU A 79 8.32 -1.07 -6.95
C LEU A 79 7.91 -1.45 -5.52
N ARG A 80 8.82 -1.99 -4.70
CA ARG A 80 8.56 -2.31 -3.29
C ARG A 80 8.24 -1.05 -2.46
N VAL A 81 8.96 0.05 -2.69
CA VAL A 81 8.70 1.33 -2.01
C VAL A 81 7.31 1.87 -2.37
N LEU A 82 6.94 1.86 -3.65
CA LEU A 82 5.65 2.34 -4.12
C LEU A 82 4.51 1.44 -3.63
N LEU A 83 4.66 0.11 -3.70
CA LEU A 83 3.69 -0.83 -3.16
C LEU A 83 3.44 -0.56 -1.67
N ARG A 84 4.50 -0.49 -0.85
CA ARG A 84 4.36 -0.20 0.58
C ARG A 84 3.67 1.15 0.85
N ARG A 85 4.05 2.18 0.08
CA ARG A 85 3.49 3.53 0.19
C ARG A 85 1.99 3.54 -0.11
N HIS A 86 1.60 3.10 -1.31
CA HIS A 86 0.22 3.20 -1.79
C HIS A 86 -0.70 2.22 -1.08
N TYR A 87 -0.20 1.03 -0.74
CA TYR A 87 -0.97 0.04 -0.01
C TYR A 87 -1.33 0.49 1.41
N ARG A 88 -0.45 1.25 2.08
CA ARG A 88 -0.75 1.83 3.40
C ARG A 88 -1.74 3.00 3.35
N GLY A 89 -1.97 3.59 2.18
CA GLY A 89 -2.88 4.73 2.02
C GLY A 89 -2.49 6.00 2.79
N ARG A 90 -1.27 6.08 3.37
CA ARG A 90 -0.83 7.25 4.13
C ARG A 90 -0.53 8.39 3.18
N ARG A 91 -1.10 9.57 3.45
CA ARG A 91 -0.83 10.78 2.67
C ARG A 91 0.59 11.26 2.92
N ILE A 92 1.30 11.58 1.84
CA ILE A 92 2.63 12.17 1.87
C ILE A 92 2.52 13.57 1.26
N PRO A 93 3.02 14.62 1.92
CA PRO A 93 2.97 15.97 1.38
C PRO A 93 3.71 16.08 0.04
N ALA A 94 3.15 16.84 -0.90
CA ALA A 94 3.70 17.01 -2.25
C ALA A 94 5.17 17.46 -2.27
N ILE A 95 5.57 18.30 -1.30
CA ILE A 95 6.98 18.76 -1.19
C ILE A 95 7.98 17.62 -0.95
N LEU A 96 7.53 16.50 -0.36
CA LEU A 96 8.33 15.30 -0.14
C LEU A 96 8.34 14.42 -1.39
N ASP A 97 7.22 14.34 -2.12
CA ASP A 97 7.14 13.66 -3.41
C ASP A 97 8.05 14.30 -4.44
N GLU A 98 8.04 15.62 -4.53
CA GLU A 98 8.95 16.39 -5.38
C GLU A 98 10.42 16.09 -5.05
N ARG A 99 10.76 16.02 -3.76
CA ARG A 99 12.13 15.65 -3.34
C ARG A 99 12.45 14.21 -3.71
N PHE A 100 11.52 13.29 -3.50
CA PHE A 100 11.70 11.89 -3.82
C PHE A 100 11.93 11.67 -5.32
N ILE A 101 11.07 12.25 -6.16
CA ILE A 101 11.19 12.25 -7.62
C ILE A 101 12.54 12.83 -8.04
N HIS A 102 12.91 13.99 -7.49
CA HIS A 102 14.18 14.65 -7.83
C HIS A 102 15.39 13.76 -7.57
N VAL A 103 15.43 13.06 -6.42
CA VAL A 103 16.54 12.15 -6.10
C VAL A 103 16.55 10.93 -7.04
N LEU A 104 15.38 10.38 -7.39
CA LEU A 104 15.30 9.27 -8.35
C LEU A 104 15.77 9.64 -9.75
N ARG A 105 15.39 10.84 -10.23
CA ARG A 105 15.82 11.36 -11.54
C ARG A 105 17.33 11.59 -11.59
N GLN A 106 17.96 12.00 -10.49
CA GLN A 106 19.42 12.14 -10.42
C GLN A 106 20.17 10.81 -10.61
N ASN A 107 19.55 9.67 -10.28
CA ASN A 107 20.16 8.36 -10.43
C ASN A 107 20.11 7.84 -11.88
N GLY A 108 19.29 8.42 -12.77
CA GLY A 108 19.18 8.04 -14.19
C GLY A 108 18.59 6.64 -14.48
N LEU A 109 18.32 5.84 -13.46
CA LEU A 109 17.82 4.47 -13.62
C LEU A 109 16.33 4.40 -14.00
N PHE A 110 15.58 5.46 -13.73
CA PHE A 110 14.12 5.49 -13.84
C PHE A 110 13.62 6.49 -14.88
N GLU A 111 14.45 6.86 -15.88
CA GLU A 111 14.10 7.89 -16.87
C GLU A 111 12.77 7.61 -17.58
N ASN A 112 12.56 6.36 -18.00
CA ASN A 112 11.36 5.97 -18.72
C ASN A 112 10.14 5.75 -17.80
N TRP A 113 10.31 5.82 -16.48
CA TRP A 113 9.20 5.65 -15.54
C TRP A 113 8.40 6.94 -15.41
N PRO A 114 7.07 6.87 -15.27
CA PRO A 114 6.19 8.03 -15.13
C PRO A 114 6.13 8.48 -13.66
N LEU A 115 7.29 8.79 -13.07
CA LEU A 115 7.45 9.04 -11.63
C LEU A 115 6.54 10.17 -11.12
N GLU A 116 6.35 11.21 -11.92
CA GLU A 116 5.53 12.37 -11.61
C GLU A 116 4.03 12.02 -11.53
N VAL A 117 3.64 10.87 -12.07
CA VAL A 117 2.26 10.38 -12.10
C VAL A 117 2.06 9.30 -11.02
N ILE A 118 2.91 8.28 -10.99
CA ILE A 118 2.68 7.10 -10.14
C ILE A 118 3.15 7.28 -8.69
N ILE A 119 4.03 8.24 -8.38
CA ILE A 119 4.46 8.48 -7.00
C ILE A 119 3.37 9.19 -6.18
N PRO A 120 2.76 10.30 -6.65
CA PRO A 120 1.74 10.98 -5.86
C PRO A 120 0.39 10.27 -5.88
N ASP A 121 0.06 9.53 -6.94
CA ASP A 121 -1.28 8.98 -7.17
C ASP A 121 -1.32 7.44 -7.10
N ALA A 122 -2.05 6.92 -6.12
CA ALA A 122 -2.22 5.48 -5.91
C ALA A 122 -3.03 4.81 -7.03
N GLN A 123 -4.05 5.47 -7.56
CA GLN A 123 -4.86 4.92 -8.64
C GLN A 123 -4.04 4.82 -9.92
N ALA A 124 -3.25 5.84 -10.24
CA ALA A 124 -2.35 5.81 -11.37
C ALA A 124 -1.27 4.72 -11.22
N PHE A 125 -0.73 4.55 -10.01
CA PHE A 125 0.20 3.46 -9.72
C PHE A 125 -0.45 2.08 -9.91
N PHE A 126 -1.65 1.83 -9.39
CA PHE A 126 -2.34 0.55 -9.57
C PHE A 126 -2.70 0.29 -11.04
N ALA A 127 -3.13 1.32 -11.78
CA ALA A 127 -3.35 1.21 -13.23
C ALA A 127 -2.05 0.83 -13.97
N PHE A 128 -0.92 1.47 -13.62
CA PHE A 128 0.39 1.12 -14.16
C PHE A 128 0.77 -0.35 -13.93
N LEU A 129 0.45 -0.91 -12.76
CA LEU A 129 0.64 -2.35 -12.48
C LEU A 129 -0.33 -3.22 -13.29
N GLN A 130 -1.61 -2.84 -13.32
CA GLN A 130 -2.68 -3.56 -13.99
C GLN A 130 -2.38 -3.78 -15.47
N GLU A 131 -1.86 -2.76 -16.15
CA GLU A 131 -1.48 -2.84 -17.57
C GLU A 131 -0.37 -3.85 -17.85
N ARG A 132 0.57 -4.02 -16.92
CA ARG A 132 1.77 -4.86 -17.10
C ARG A 132 1.55 -6.29 -16.63
N TRP A 133 0.44 -6.55 -15.94
CA TRP A 133 0.10 -7.87 -15.44
C TRP A 133 -0.08 -8.92 -16.55
N PRO A 134 -0.82 -8.66 -17.65
CA PRO A 134 -0.94 -9.62 -18.76
C PRO A 134 0.42 -10.02 -19.35
N VAL A 135 1.29 -9.04 -19.61
CA VAL A 135 2.65 -9.30 -20.14
C VAL A 135 3.46 -10.20 -19.21
N PHE A 136 3.33 -9.98 -17.91
CA PHE A 136 3.99 -10.84 -16.94
C PHE A 136 3.45 -12.27 -16.98
N LEU A 137 2.14 -12.46 -17.12
CA LEU A 137 1.54 -13.78 -17.29
C LEU A 137 2.04 -14.49 -18.56
N ASP A 138 2.11 -13.78 -19.67
CA ASP A 138 2.65 -14.32 -20.93
C ASP A 138 4.11 -14.78 -20.76
N SER A 139 4.91 -14.01 -20.00
CA SER A 139 6.30 -14.35 -19.69
C SER A 139 6.45 -15.60 -18.81
N LEU A 140 5.43 -15.95 -18.02
CA LEU A 140 5.40 -17.20 -17.25
C LEU A 140 4.91 -18.39 -18.08
N ALA A 141 4.01 -18.13 -19.03
CA ALA A 141 3.42 -19.12 -19.94
C ALA A 141 4.40 -19.58 -21.04
N THR A 142 5.26 -18.68 -21.48
CA THR A 142 6.30 -18.96 -22.48
C THR A 142 7.48 -19.62 -21.77
N SER A 143 7.64 -20.93 -21.94
CA SER A 143 8.78 -21.67 -21.37
C SER A 143 10.10 -21.11 -21.89
N LYS A 144 11.16 -21.17 -21.06
CA LYS A 144 12.52 -20.61 -21.31
C LYS A 144 13.23 -21.06 -22.60
N ASP A 145 12.64 -21.94 -23.41
CA ASP A 145 13.25 -22.56 -24.59
C ASP A 145 12.73 -22.06 -25.94
N ASP A 146 11.66 -21.25 -25.98
CA ASP A 146 11.17 -20.61 -27.21
C ASP A 146 11.32 -19.09 -27.11
N VAL A 147 12.55 -18.60 -27.32
CA VAL A 147 12.82 -17.16 -27.51
C VAL A 147 12.49 -16.79 -28.94
N VAL A 148 11.22 -16.88 -29.31
CA VAL A 148 10.66 -15.97 -30.31
C VAL A 148 9.95 -14.91 -29.49
N GLN A 149 10.62 -13.77 -29.30
CA GLN A 149 9.96 -12.57 -28.80
C GLN A 149 8.80 -12.27 -29.75
N GLU A 150 7.59 -12.74 -29.44
CA GLU A 150 6.40 -12.11 -29.99
C GLU A 150 6.49 -10.63 -29.60
N ASP A 151 6.49 -9.80 -30.64
CA ASP A 151 6.68 -8.37 -30.50
C ASP A 151 5.69 -7.83 -29.45
N VAL A 152 6.24 -7.42 -28.30
CA VAL A 152 5.60 -6.73 -27.17
C VAL A 152 4.77 -5.49 -27.59
N THR A 153 4.83 -5.13 -28.88
CA THR A 153 4.10 -4.10 -29.60
C THR A 153 2.56 -4.22 -29.56
N GLY A 154 1.99 -5.34 -29.13
CA GLY A 154 0.53 -5.51 -29.02
C GLY A 154 -0.12 -4.80 -27.83
N TYR A 155 0.66 -4.46 -26.80
CA TYR A 155 0.15 -3.85 -25.58
C TYR A 155 0.22 -2.32 -25.67
N GLY A 156 -0.89 -1.68 -26.03
CA GLY A 156 -1.02 -0.22 -26.00
C GLY A 156 -1.12 0.28 -24.56
N PHE A 157 0.00 0.52 -23.90
CA PHE A 157 0.03 1.09 -22.55
C PHE A 157 -0.29 2.57 -22.52
N GLU A 158 -1.11 3.01 -21.56
CA GLU A 158 -1.32 4.42 -21.28
C GLU A 158 -0.08 5.02 -20.59
N PHE A 159 0.52 4.25 -19.68
CA PHE A 159 1.69 4.69 -18.92
C PHE A 159 2.99 4.25 -19.58
N GLN A 160 3.91 5.21 -19.75
CA GLN A 160 5.30 4.89 -20.11
C GLN A 160 5.97 4.03 -19.03
N GLY A 161 7.09 3.39 -19.36
CA GLY A 161 7.89 2.61 -18.42
C GLY A 161 8.23 1.22 -18.92
N PRO A 162 8.95 0.43 -18.10
CA PRO A 162 9.31 -0.93 -18.48
C PRO A 162 8.07 -1.79 -18.65
N THR A 163 8.04 -2.57 -19.72
CA THR A 163 6.93 -3.48 -20.02
C THR A 163 6.83 -4.62 -19.00
N LEU A 164 7.97 -5.24 -18.67
CA LEU A 164 8.02 -6.35 -17.72
C LEU A 164 8.46 -5.84 -16.35
N LEU A 165 7.58 -6.01 -15.35
CA LEU A 165 7.88 -5.69 -13.95
C LEU A 165 8.33 -6.94 -13.20
N PRO A 166 9.18 -6.79 -12.16
CA PRO A 166 9.66 -7.89 -11.34
C PRO A 166 8.61 -8.40 -10.34
N PHE A 167 7.40 -8.71 -10.81
CA PHE A 167 6.31 -9.20 -9.97
C PHE A 167 6.67 -10.51 -9.26
N ASP A 168 7.53 -11.34 -9.87
CA ASP A 168 7.97 -12.62 -9.32
C ASP A 168 8.94 -12.50 -8.15
N HIS A 169 9.35 -11.29 -7.74
CA HIS A 169 10.18 -11.12 -6.55
C HIS A 169 9.36 -11.35 -5.27
N GLN A 170 9.89 -12.13 -4.32
CA GLN A 170 9.15 -12.57 -3.12
C GLN A 170 8.50 -11.42 -2.33
N ASP A 171 9.24 -10.33 -2.07
CA ASP A 171 8.72 -9.15 -1.37
C ASP A 171 7.59 -8.42 -2.14
N ILE A 172 7.54 -8.57 -3.46
CA ILE A 172 6.55 -7.91 -4.32
C ILE A 172 5.29 -8.76 -4.42
N ARG A 173 5.43 -10.09 -4.59
CA ARG A 173 4.30 -11.03 -4.71
C ARG A 173 3.27 -10.85 -3.60
N ILE A 174 3.73 -10.68 -2.36
CA ILE A 174 2.86 -10.50 -1.19
C ILE A 174 1.91 -9.31 -1.38
N TYR A 175 2.41 -8.19 -1.90
CA TYR A 175 1.55 -7.03 -2.17
C TYR A 175 0.64 -7.30 -3.37
N ILE A 176 1.16 -7.88 -4.45
CA ILE A 176 0.36 -8.15 -5.66
C ILE A 176 -0.82 -9.07 -5.34
N ASP A 177 -0.60 -10.13 -4.58
CA ASP A 177 -1.64 -11.04 -4.12
C ASP A 177 -2.71 -10.29 -3.32
N ASN A 178 -2.29 -9.45 -2.37
CA ASN A 178 -3.21 -8.62 -1.58
C ASN A 178 -3.99 -7.64 -2.46
N LEU A 179 -3.35 -7.01 -3.45
CA LEU A 179 -4.03 -6.06 -4.34
C LEU A 179 -5.15 -6.74 -5.14
N PHE A 180 -4.96 -7.96 -5.63
CA PHE A 180 -6.03 -8.71 -6.31
C PHE A 180 -7.09 -9.21 -5.33
N LEU A 181 -6.67 -9.72 -4.19
CA LEU A 181 -7.55 -10.24 -3.13
C LEU A 181 -8.46 -9.13 -2.60
N GLU A 182 -7.95 -7.92 -2.46
CA GLU A 182 -8.67 -6.73 -2.01
C GLU A 182 -9.38 -5.99 -3.15
N GLY A 183 -9.25 -6.44 -4.40
CA GLY A 183 -9.95 -5.85 -5.55
C GLY A 183 -9.37 -4.53 -6.06
N LEU A 184 -8.22 -4.10 -5.52
CA LEU A 184 -7.45 -2.95 -6.00
C LEU A 184 -6.85 -3.20 -7.40
N LEU A 185 -6.59 -4.47 -7.71
CA LEU A 185 -6.31 -4.96 -9.06
C LEU A 185 -7.38 -5.96 -9.49
N GLN A 186 -7.61 -6.04 -10.80
CA GLN A 186 -8.65 -6.85 -11.42
C GLN A 186 -8.04 -8.05 -12.16
N PRO A 187 -8.52 -9.27 -11.88
CA PRO A 187 -8.01 -10.47 -12.55
C PRO A 187 -8.24 -10.39 -14.07
N VAL A 188 -7.29 -10.90 -14.85
CA VAL A 188 -7.33 -10.86 -16.33
C VAL A 188 -7.54 -12.27 -16.92
N PRO A 189 -8.24 -12.41 -18.06
CA PRO A 189 -8.30 -13.69 -18.77
C PRO A 189 -6.94 -14.04 -19.37
N HIS A 190 -6.64 -15.33 -19.47
CA HIS A 190 -5.42 -15.83 -20.11
C HIS A 190 -5.66 -17.24 -20.67
N GLU A 191 -5.05 -17.57 -21.80
CA GLU A 191 -5.27 -18.86 -22.48
C GLU A 191 -4.88 -20.05 -21.59
N GLN A 192 -3.73 -19.95 -20.91
CA GLN A 192 -3.25 -20.94 -19.95
C GLN A 192 -3.80 -20.77 -18.53
N SER A 193 -4.98 -20.15 -18.36
CA SER A 193 -5.56 -19.81 -17.05
C SER A 193 -5.58 -20.99 -16.07
N GLN A 194 -5.94 -22.19 -16.53
CA GLN A 194 -6.02 -23.41 -15.72
C GLN A 194 -4.66 -23.90 -15.18
N ALA A 195 -3.57 -23.64 -15.92
CA ALA A 195 -2.22 -24.02 -15.50
C ALA A 195 -1.66 -22.97 -14.53
N LEU A 196 -1.78 -21.69 -14.90
CA LEU A 196 -1.29 -20.58 -14.10
C LEU A 196 -2.05 -20.42 -12.78
N SER A 197 -3.34 -20.80 -12.72
CA SER A 197 -4.12 -20.78 -11.48
C SER A 197 -3.63 -21.74 -10.39
N LYS A 198 -2.71 -22.65 -10.73
CA LYS A 198 -2.04 -23.56 -9.78
C LYS A 198 -0.74 -22.98 -9.21
N THR A 199 -0.39 -21.76 -9.61
CA THR A 199 0.81 -21.04 -9.17
C THR A 199 0.41 -19.85 -8.31
N TRP A 200 1.38 -19.04 -7.87
CA TRP A 200 1.12 -17.89 -7.01
C TRP A 200 0.24 -16.81 -7.66
N VAL A 201 0.24 -16.71 -9.00
CA VAL A 201 -0.54 -15.70 -9.74
C VAL A 201 -2.06 -15.97 -9.76
N ALA A 202 -2.54 -16.98 -9.02
CA ALA A 202 -3.92 -17.45 -9.08
C ALA A 202 -4.97 -16.37 -8.85
N TYR A 203 -4.75 -15.43 -7.93
CA TYR A 203 -5.68 -14.33 -7.67
C TYR A 203 -5.80 -13.37 -8.84
N GLY A 204 -4.75 -13.19 -9.64
CA GLY A 204 -4.72 -12.27 -10.78
C GLY A 204 -5.25 -12.84 -12.09
N ILE A 205 -5.78 -14.07 -12.12
CA ILE A 205 -6.22 -14.74 -13.36
C ILE A 205 -7.68 -15.16 -13.29
N LYS A 206 -8.44 -14.84 -14.34
CA LYS A 206 -9.81 -15.33 -14.55
C LYS A 206 -9.79 -16.76 -15.08
N VAL A 207 -10.37 -17.69 -14.32
CA VAL A 207 -10.59 -19.09 -14.70
C VAL A 207 -12.08 -19.33 -14.90
N SER A 208 -12.87 -19.12 -13.86
CA SER A 208 -14.33 -19.06 -13.94
C SER A 208 -14.85 -18.09 -12.87
N PRO A 209 -15.97 -17.37 -13.11
CA PRO A 209 -16.49 -16.40 -12.14
C PRO A 209 -16.69 -16.99 -10.74
N GLU A 210 -17.23 -18.21 -10.65
CA GLU A 210 -17.46 -18.90 -9.37
C GLU A 210 -16.17 -19.27 -8.65
N GLU A 211 -15.19 -19.82 -9.38
CA GLU A 211 -13.93 -20.28 -8.80
C GLU A 211 -13.04 -19.10 -8.37
N ASN A 212 -13.06 -18.01 -9.14
CA ASN A 212 -12.41 -16.75 -8.79
C ASN A 212 -13.01 -16.14 -7.52
N ARG A 213 -14.35 -16.07 -7.43
CA ARG A 213 -15.04 -15.58 -6.23
C ARG A 213 -14.72 -16.45 -5.02
N ARG A 214 -14.78 -17.78 -5.15
CA ARG A 214 -14.47 -18.73 -4.07
C ARG A 214 -13.06 -18.51 -3.53
N ARG A 215 -12.05 -18.48 -4.42
CA ARG A 215 -10.66 -18.23 -4.04
C ARG A 215 -10.50 -16.90 -3.32
N ARG A 216 -11.09 -15.82 -3.85
CA ARG A 216 -11.03 -14.49 -3.24
C ARG A 216 -11.66 -14.46 -1.85
N LEU A 217 -12.81 -15.11 -1.66
CA LEU A 217 -13.51 -15.21 -0.38
C LEU A 217 -12.67 -15.95 0.68
N GLU A 218 -12.15 -17.13 0.34
CA GLU A 218 -11.27 -17.91 1.22
C GLU A 218 -9.98 -17.14 1.57
N GLY A 219 -9.37 -16.49 0.57
CA GLY A 219 -8.19 -15.66 0.79
C GLY A 219 -8.45 -14.46 1.71
N LEU A 220 -9.56 -13.76 1.52
CA LEU A 220 -9.96 -12.64 2.41
C LEU A 220 -10.18 -13.12 3.83
N LEU A 221 -10.88 -14.25 4.03
CA LEU A 221 -11.06 -14.84 5.36
C LEU A 221 -9.73 -15.16 6.03
N ASP A 222 -8.84 -15.90 5.34
CA ASP A 222 -7.53 -16.27 5.89
C ASP A 222 -6.65 -15.05 6.18
N SER A 223 -6.78 -13.98 5.38
CA SER A 223 -6.04 -12.73 5.56
C SER A 223 -6.56 -11.93 6.76
N ILE A 224 -7.90 -11.84 6.91
CA ILE A 224 -8.57 -11.14 8.01
C ILE A 224 -8.32 -11.83 9.34
N GLU A 225 -8.44 -13.17 9.39
CA GLU A 225 -8.18 -13.97 10.61
C GLU A 225 -6.77 -13.73 11.18
N LYS A 226 -5.78 -13.45 10.31
CA LYS A 226 -4.38 -13.22 10.69
C LYS A 226 -4.06 -11.75 10.97
N ALA A 227 -4.98 -10.84 10.65
CA ALA A 227 -4.71 -9.40 10.60
C ALA A 227 -5.68 -8.57 11.44
N ILE A 228 -6.43 -9.20 12.38
CA ILE A 228 -7.21 -8.48 13.38
C ILE A 228 -6.26 -7.56 14.16
N PRO A 229 -6.41 -6.22 14.06
CA PRO A 229 -5.53 -5.30 14.77
C PRO A 229 -5.77 -5.44 16.27
N THR A 230 -4.69 -5.31 17.05
CA THR A 230 -4.78 -5.31 18.51
C THR A 230 -5.13 -3.91 19.03
N GLU A 231 -5.44 -3.78 20.32
CA GLU A 231 -5.73 -2.48 20.96
C GLU A 231 -4.63 -1.42 20.76
N ASP A 232 -3.36 -1.82 20.66
CA ASP A 232 -2.21 -0.92 20.46
C ASP A 232 -1.97 -0.57 18.97
N ALA A 233 -2.76 -1.12 18.06
CA ALA A 233 -2.61 -0.89 16.63
C ALA A 233 -2.87 0.57 16.28
N ARG A 234 -2.09 1.10 15.33
CA ARG A 234 -2.30 2.47 14.85
C ARG A 234 -3.62 2.56 14.11
N HIS A 235 -4.24 3.74 14.15
CA HIS A 235 -5.48 4.02 13.41
C HIS A 235 -5.44 3.60 11.92
N GLY A 236 -4.29 3.76 11.24
CA GLY A 236 -4.15 3.31 9.85
C GLY A 236 -4.28 1.79 9.65
N GLU A 237 -3.88 0.99 10.63
CA GLU A 237 -4.02 -0.47 10.59
C GLU A 237 -5.50 -0.88 10.73
N TRP A 238 -6.24 -0.18 11.60
CA TRP A 238 -7.70 -0.33 11.71
C TRP A 238 -8.43 0.06 10.42
N PHE A 239 -8.03 1.14 9.76
CA PHE A 239 -8.62 1.53 8.47
C PHE A 239 -8.38 0.50 7.38
N HIS A 240 -7.15 -0.03 7.31
CA HIS A 240 -6.80 -1.07 6.34
C HIS A 240 -7.60 -2.35 6.58
N PHE A 241 -7.73 -2.76 7.85
CA PHE A 241 -8.56 -3.88 8.24
C PHE A 241 -10.03 -3.67 7.88
N ALA A 242 -10.59 -2.49 8.18
CA ALA A 242 -11.98 -2.16 7.87
C ALA A 242 -12.27 -2.23 6.36
N TYR A 243 -11.31 -1.83 5.52
CA TYR A 243 -11.43 -1.97 4.06
C TYR A 243 -11.52 -3.45 3.65
N ARG A 244 -10.60 -4.30 4.13
CA ARG A 244 -10.65 -5.76 3.86
C ARG A 244 -11.96 -6.40 4.33
N TRP A 245 -12.41 -6.01 5.52
CA TRP A 245 -13.67 -6.48 6.09
C TRP A 245 -14.87 -6.08 5.22
N ALA A 246 -14.89 -4.83 4.73
CA ALA A 246 -15.93 -4.36 3.82
C ALA A 246 -15.94 -5.14 2.49
N GLU A 247 -14.77 -5.46 1.93
CA GLU A 247 -14.67 -6.30 0.72
C GLU A 247 -15.19 -7.71 0.95
N LEU A 248 -14.91 -8.30 2.12
CA LEU A 248 -15.45 -9.61 2.50
C LEU A 248 -16.98 -9.59 2.58
N ILE A 249 -17.54 -8.58 3.25
CA ILE A 249 -19.00 -8.40 3.36
C ILE A 249 -19.62 -8.17 1.97
N ALA A 250 -19.02 -7.34 1.13
CA ALA A 250 -19.53 -7.07 -0.21
C ALA A 250 -19.63 -8.35 -1.05
N LEU A 251 -18.62 -9.21 -0.98
CA LEU A 251 -18.62 -10.51 -1.64
C LEU A 251 -19.67 -11.48 -1.08
N GLU A 252 -19.98 -11.40 0.21
CA GLU A 252 -21.02 -12.20 0.85
C GLU A 252 -22.41 -11.87 0.26
N PHE A 253 -22.68 -10.59 -0.02
CA PHE A 253 -23.97 -10.15 -0.54
C PHE A 253 -24.15 -10.31 -2.06
N GLU A 254 -23.12 -10.75 -2.79
CA GLU A 254 -23.27 -11.10 -4.22
C GLU A 254 -24.13 -12.37 -4.38
N LYS A 255 -25.14 -12.30 -5.26
CA LYS A 255 -26.26 -13.25 -5.38
C LYS A 255 -25.92 -14.71 -5.74
N ASP A 256 -24.67 -15.03 -6.08
CA ASP A 256 -24.24 -16.35 -6.56
C ASP A 256 -23.55 -17.23 -5.49
N THR A 257 -23.49 -16.77 -4.25
CA THR A 257 -22.59 -17.37 -3.24
C THR A 257 -23.33 -18.17 -2.16
N ALA A 258 -24.64 -18.42 -2.31
CA ALA A 258 -25.52 -18.93 -1.26
C ALA A 258 -25.13 -20.34 -0.73
N GLU A 259 -24.72 -21.27 -1.59
CA GLU A 259 -24.40 -22.65 -1.16
C GLU A 259 -23.03 -22.77 -0.48
N LYS A 260 -22.08 -21.90 -0.81
CA LYS A 260 -20.70 -21.94 -0.26
C LYS A 260 -20.51 -21.00 0.91
N ILE A 261 -21.24 -19.88 0.98
CA ILE A 261 -21.34 -19.07 2.20
C ILE A 261 -21.82 -19.96 3.34
N ALA A 262 -22.79 -20.86 3.13
CA ALA A 262 -23.26 -21.76 4.18
C ALA A 262 -22.14 -22.60 4.83
N SER A 263 -21.10 -22.99 4.07
CA SER A 263 -19.94 -23.72 4.60
C SER A 263 -18.93 -22.84 5.34
N LEU A 264 -18.91 -21.54 5.04
CA LEU A 264 -18.00 -20.55 5.63
C LEU A 264 -18.70 -19.66 6.68
N SER A 265 -20.02 -19.71 6.80
CA SER A 265 -20.84 -18.98 7.77
C SER A 265 -20.34 -19.16 9.20
N PRO A 266 -19.94 -20.37 9.67
CA PRO A 266 -19.41 -20.51 11.02
C PRO A 266 -18.11 -19.72 11.25
N ARG A 267 -17.22 -19.65 10.25
CA ARG A 267 -15.98 -18.86 10.34
C ARG A 267 -16.26 -17.37 10.35
N LEU A 268 -17.20 -16.91 9.50
CA LEU A 268 -17.65 -15.52 9.45
C LEU A 268 -18.27 -15.06 10.77
N GLU A 269 -19.10 -15.88 11.40
CA GLU A 269 -19.72 -15.55 12.70
C GLU A 269 -18.68 -15.47 13.83
N VAL A 270 -17.70 -16.40 13.86
CA VAL A 270 -16.59 -16.32 14.83
C VAL A 270 -15.77 -15.05 14.63
N LEU A 271 -15.48 -14.68 13.38
CA LEU A 271 -14.78 -13.44 13.06
C LEU A 271 -15.58 -12.20 13.48
N ARG A 272 -16.88 -12.16 13.20
CA ARG A 272 -17.77 -11.05 13.63
C ARG A 272 -17.74 -10.87 15.14
N HIS A 273 -17.88 -11.97 15.88
CA HIS A 273 -17.86 -11.93 17.34
C HIS A 273 -16.52 -11.44 17.89
N GLY A 274 -15.39 -11.93 17.37
CA GLY A 274 -14.07 -11.46 17.80
C GLY A 274 -13.82 -9.98 17.48
N LEU A 275 -14.34 -9.50 16.34
CA LEU A 275 -14.30 -8.09 15.97
C LEU A 275 -15.09 -7.19 16.93
N ASP A 276 -16.29 -7.62 17.30
CA ASP A 276 -17.15 -6.88 18.23
C ASP A 276 -16.49 -6.78 19.61
N GLU A 277 -15.81 -7.83 20.09
CA GLU A 277 -15.06 -7.81 21.35
C GLU A 277 -13.90 -6.80 21.35
N GLU A 278 -13.06 -6.80 20.31
CA GLU A 278 -11.93 -5.86 20.19
C GLU A 278 -12.42 -4.41 19.99
N LEU A 279 -13.48 -4.20 19.21
CA LEU A 279 -14.06 -2.85 19.02
C LEU A 279 -14.65 -2.28 20.31
N LEU A 280 -15.31 -3.10 21.13
CA LEU A 280 -15.83 -2.66 22.42
C LEU A 280 -14.69 -2.23 23.37
N MET A 281 -13.55 -2.92 23.36
CA MET A 281 -12.39 -2.55 24.18
C MET A 281 -11.72 -1.24 23.72
N VAL A 282 -11.80 -0.90 22.43
CA VAL A 282 -11.30 0.37 21.89
C VAL A 282 -12.23 1.55 22.21
N VAL A 283 -13.55 1.36 22.22
CA VAL A 283 -14.54 2.43 22.46
C VAL A 283 -14.65 2.81 23.94
N ASP A 284 -14.33 1.89 24.86
CA ASP A 284 -14.37 2.14 26.32
C ASP A 284 -13.14 2.92 26.87
N LYS A 285 -12.18 3.31 26.01
CA LYS A 285 -11.02 4.16 26.36
C LYS A 285 -11.21 5.61 25.90
#